data_AF-A0A497TSZ2-F1
#
_entry.id   AF-A0A497TSZ2-F1
#
_cell.length_a   1.000
_cell.length_b   1.000
_cell.length_c   1.000
_cell.angle_alpha   90.00
_cell.angle_beta   90.00
_cell.angle_gamma   90.00
#
_symmetry.space_group_name_H-M   'P 1'
#
loop_
_entity.id
_entity.type
_entity.pdbx_description
1 polymer ?
#
loop_
_entity_poly.entity_id
_entity_poly.type
_entity_poly.pdbx_seq_one_letter_code
_entity_poly.pdbx_strand_id
1 'polypeptide(L)'
;MGLVTIDLSAGGSINMTDAEFNHAIFNLTGTLTANAILVVPDDSKIYHVMNATTGAFTVEVKTAAGTGITVTQGNNAVLVCDGVNVVQFA
;
A
#
# COMPACT_ATOMS: atom_id res chain seq x y z
N MET A 1 4.02 -17.24 -2.09
CA MET A 1 2.96 -16.35 -2.62
C MET A 1 1.86 -16.30 -1.57
N GLY A 2 1.82 -15.26 -0.76
CA GLY A 2 0.94 -15.17 0.41
C GLY A 2 0.84 -13.73 0.89
N LEU A 3 0.65 -13.54 2.19
CA LEU A 3 0.66 -12.24 2.84
C LEU A 3 2.09 -11.76 3.08
N VAL A 4 2.34 -10.47 2.83
CA VAL A 4 3.54 -9.74 3.29
C VAL A 4 3.11 -8.67 4.28
N THR A 5 3.88 -8.52 5.35
CA THR A 5 3.66 -7.45 6.34
C THR A 5 4.68 -6.35 6.10
N ILE A 6 4.18 -5.13 5.97
CA ILE A 6 5.00 -3.93 5.74
C ILE A 6 4.79 -3.02 6.94
N ASP A 7 5.87 -2.76 7.67
CA ASP A 7 5.84 -1.82 8.79
C ASP A 7 6.01 -0.39 8.27
N LEU A 8 4.99 0.43 8.52
CA LEU A 8 4.95 1.84 8.16
C LEU A 8 5.27 2.76 9.35
N SER A 9 5.75 2.22 10.47
CA SER A 9 6.08 2.99 11.69
C SER A 9 7.12 4.11 11.47
N ALA A 10 7.96 3.99 10.45
CA ALA A 10 8.90 5.04 10.04
C ALA A 10 8.19 6.28 9.45
N GLY A 11 6.96 6.13 8.98
CA GLY A 11 6.19 7.17 8.30
C GLY A 11 6.75 7.55 6.92
N GLY A 12 6.19 8.60 6.32
CA GLY A 12 6.64 9.12 5.04
C GLY A 12 6.42 8.15 3.87
N SER A 13 7.30 8.19 2.88
CA SER A 13 7.24 7.33 1.70
C SER A 13 8.08 6.07 1.89
N ILE A 14 7.46 4.92 1.72
CA ILE A 14 8.09 3.60 1.83
C ILE A 14 7.98 2.90 0.49
N ASN A 15 9.12 2.59 -0.11
CA ASN A 15 9.20 1.87 -1.38
C ASN A 15 9.19 0.37 -1.13
N MET A 16 8.22 -0.32 -1.73
CA MET A 16 8.24 -1.78 -1.76
C MET A 16 9.36 -2.30 -2.64
N THR A 17 9.95 -3.40 -2.19
CA THR A 17 10.86 -4.21 -2.98
C THR A 17 10.09 -5.13 -3.93
N ASP A 18 10.73 -5.56 -5.01
CA ASP A 18 10.15 -6.51 -5.97
C ASP A 18 9.74 -7.84 -5.29
N ALA A 19 10.49 -8.26 -4.27
CA ALA A 19 10.19 -9.45 -3.49
C ALA A 19 8.88 -9.30 -2.71
N GLU A 20 8.65 -8.14 -2.09
CA GLU A 20 7.40 -7.84 -1.39
C GLU A 20 6.24 -7.71 -2.39
N PHE A 21 6.47 -7.04 -3.53
CA PHE A 21 5.45 -6.82 -4.55
C PHE A 21 4.94 -8.11 -5.18
N ASN A 22 5.75 -9.15 -5.20
CA ASN A 22 5.33 -10.47 -5.67
C ASN A 22 4.21 -11.11 -4.81
N HIS A 23 3.92 -10.62 -3.60
CA HIS A 23 2.83 -11.10 -2.75
C HIS A 23 1.44 -10.66 -3.24
N ALA A 24 0.39 -11.40 -2.85
CA ALA A 24 -0.99 -11.10 -3.25
C ALA A 24 -1.71 -10.20 -2.24
N ILE A 25 -1.25 -10.21 -0.98
CA ILE A 25 -1.86 -9.49 0.13
C ILE A 25 -0.78 -8.66 0.81
N PHE A 26 -1.03 -7.36 0.96
CA PHE A 26 -0.17 -6.40 1.64
C PHE A 26 -0.82 -6.02 2.97
N ASN A 27 -0.22 -6.42 4.07
CA ASN A 27 -0.67 -6.09 5.42
C ASN A 27 0.17 -4.94 5.97
N LEU A 28 -0.43 -3.75 6.04
CA LEU A 28 0.24 -2.54 6.49
C LEU A 28 0.08 -2.40 7.99
N THR A 29 1.19 -2.34 8.72
CA THR A 29 1.22 -2.29 10.18
C THR A 29 2.03 -1.11 10.68
N GLY A 30 2.04 -0.89 12.00
CA GLY A 30 2.82 0.17 12.64
C GLY A 30 1.95 1.33 13.13
N THR A 31 2.52 2.13 14.02
CA THR A 31 1.87 3.34 14.57
C THR A 31 2.27 4.54 13.74
N LEU A 32 1.32 5.08 12.97
CA LEU A 32 1.54 6.27 12.17
C LEU A 32 1.48 7.52 13.06
N THR A 33 2.44 8.41 12.85
CA THR A 33 2.49 9.76 13.45
C THR A 33 2.22 10.86 12.42
N ALA A 34 2.12 10.48 11.14
CA ALA A 34 1.78 11.31 9.99
C ALA A 34 1.20 10.41 8.88
N ASN A 35 0.63 11.01 7.83
CA ASN A 35 0.24 10.27 6.63
C ASN A 35 1.45 9.56 6.01
N ALA A 36 1.24 8.32 5.55
CA ALA A 36 2.26 7.52 4.90
C ALA A 36 1.91 7.25 3.45
N ILE A 37 2.93 7.00 2.64
CA ILE A 37 2.80 6.65 1.23
C ILE A 37 3.49 5.31 1.04
N LEU A 38 2.75 4.30 0.59
CA LEU A 38 3.32 3.05 0.12
C LEU A 38 3.52 3.14 -1.39
N VAL A 39 4.79 3.14 -1.81
CA VAL A 39 5.18 3.18 -3.21
C VAL A 39 5.34 1.76 -3.73
N VAL A 40 4.40 1.32 -4.56
CA VAL A 40 4.46 0.02 -5.26
C VAL A 40 5.20 0.14 -6.60
N PRO A 41 5.83 -0.93 -7.09
CA PRO A 41 6.28 -1.03 -8.48
C PRO A 41 5.16 -0.76 -9.49
N ASP A 42 5.54 -0.27 -10.67
CA ASP A 42 4.67 0.05 -11.81
C ASP A 42 4.32 -1.18 -12.67
N ASP A 43 4.59 -2.38 -12.17
CA ASP A 43 4.16 -3.63 -12.78
C ASP A 43 2.65 -3.84 -12.65
N SER A 44 2.00 -4.21 -13.75
CA SER A 44 0.55 -4.43 -13.78
C SER A 44 0.14 -5.65 -12.94
N LYS A 45 -0.61 -5.42 -11.86
CA LYS A 45 -0.98 -6.47 -10.90
C LYS A 45 -2.18 -6.08 -10.03
N ILE A 46 -2.98 -7.07 -9.66
CA ILE A 46 -4.01 -6.97 -8.61
C ILE A 46 -3.47 -7.45 -7.25
N TYR A 47 -3.78 -6.71 -6.19
CA TYR A 47 -3.37 -7.04 -4.83
C TYR A 47 -4.40 -6.54 -3.81
N HIS A 48 -4.46 -7.22 -2.67
CA HIS A 48 -5.32 -6.86 -1.55
C HIS A 48 -4.52 -6.11 -0.50
N VAL A 49 -4.88 -4.86 -0.24
CA VAL A 49 -4.27 -4.03 0.80
C VAL A 49 -5.14 -4.07 2.05
N MET A 50 -4.51 -4.36 3.20
CA MET A 50 -5.11 -4.29 4.52
C MET A 50 -4.37 -3.24 5.33
N ASN A 51 -5.05 -2.16 5.69
CA ASN A 51 -4.45 -1.13 6.52
C ASN A 51 -4.73 -1.42 8.00
N ALA A 52 -3.85 -2.20 8.63
CA ALA A 52 -3.86 -2.52 10.05
C ALA A 52 -2.96 -1.56 10.87
N THR A 53 -2.66 -0.37 10.35
CA THR A 53 -1.91 0.64 11.11
C THR A 53 -2.70 1.18 12.29
N THR A 54 -1.99 1.77 13.25
CA THR A 54 -2.57 2.53 14.36
C THR A 54 -2.27 4.03 14.22
N GLY A 55 -3.08 4.88 14.86
CA GLY A 55 -2.98 6.34 14.72
C GLY A 55 -4.02 6.93 13.76
N ALA A 56 -4.31 8.22 13.89
CA ALA A 56 -5.38 8.92 13.16
C ALA A 56 -4.95 9.38 11.76
N PHE A 57 -4.20 8.55 11.04
CA PHE A 57 -3.57 8.88 9.75
C PHE A 57 -3.95 7.86 8.68
N THR A 58 -3.72 8.25 7.43
CA THR A 58 -4.05 7.42 6.27
C THR A 58 -2.80 6.92 5.56
N VAL A 59 -2.94 5.84 4.81
CA VAL A 59 -1.90 5.37 3.89
C VAL A 59 -2.38 5.58 2.45
N GLU A 60 -1.59 6.28 1.64
CA GLU A 60 -1.80 6.33 0.19
C GLU A 60 -0.95 5.23 -0.47
N VAL A 61 -1.59 4.39 -1.29
CA VAL A 61 -0.89 3.40 -2.10
C VAL A 61 -0.82 3.91 -3.53
N LYS A 62 0.39 4.13 -4.04
CA LYS A 62 0.64 4.67 -5.39
C LYS A 62 1.90 4.08 -6.02
N THR A 63 2.06 4.24 -7.32
CA THR A 63 3.36 4.03 -7.97
C THR A 63 4.27 5.25 -7.75
N ALA A 64 5.55 5.17 -8.13
CA ALA A 64 6.49 6.28 -7.97
C ALA A 64 6.05 7.56 -8.70
N ALA A 65 5.48 7.43 -9.91
CA ALA A 65 5.12 8.57 -10.76
C ALA A 65 3.60 8.81 -10.90
N GLY A 66 2.76 7.81 -10.62
CA GLY A 66 1.32 7.87 -10.83
C GLY A 66 0.51 8.35 -9.63
N THR A 67 -0.81 8.28 -9.79
CA THR A 67 -1.77 8.54 -8.72
C THR A 67 -2.04 7.29 -7.88
N GLY A 68 -2.55 7.51 -6.67
CA GLY A 68 -2.84 6.44 -5.72
C GLY A 68 -4.26 6.44 -5.18
N ILE A 69 -4.51 5.41 -4.37
CA ILE A 69 -5.71 5.28 -3.55
C ILE A 69 -5.33 5.41 -2.08
N THR A 70 -6.05 6.26 -1.37
CA THR A 70 -5.96 6.36 0.08
C THR A 70 -6.76 5.25 0.75
N VAL A 71 -6.07 4.41 1.52
CA VAL A 71 -6.68 3.40 2.38
C VAL A 71 -6.66 3.93 3.81
N THR A 72 -7.84 4.25 4.34
CA THR A 72 -7.99 4.72 5.73
C THR A 72 -7.65 3.62 6.73
N GLN A 73 -7.23 4.03 7.93
CA GLN A 73 -6.91 3.12 9.02
C GLN A 73 -8.04 2.11 9.28
N GLY A 74 -7.70 0.85 9.55
CA GLY A 74 -8.64 -0.23 9.86
C GLY A 74 -9.46 -0.73 8.67
N ASN A 75 -9.22 -0.22 7.46
CA ASN A 75 -9.94 -0.63 6.26
C ASN A 75 -9.06 -1.48 5.35
N ASN A 76 -9.71 -2.16 4.40
CA ASN A 76 -9.09 -2.97 3.38
C ASN A 76 -9.65 -2.63 2.01
N ALA A 77 -8.80 -2.69 0.99
CA ALA A 77 -9.16 -2.40 -0.39
C ALA A 77 -8.47 -3.39 -1.34
N VAL A 78 -9.17 -3.80 -2.40
CA VAL A 78 -8.54 -4.50 -3.51
C VAL A 78 -8.12 -3.44 -4.53
N LEU A 79 -6.84 -3.38 -4.81
CA LEU A 79 -6.24 -2.38 -5.67
C LEU A 79 -5.57 -3.05 -6.88
N VAL A 80 -5.51 -2.32 -7.98
CA VAL A 80 -4.84 -2.73 -9.22
C VAL A 80 -3.85 -1.64 -9.62
N CYS A 81 -2.63 -2.05 -9.97
CA CYS A 81 -1.71 -1.21 -10.73
C CYS A 81 -1.99 -1.42 -12.23
N ASP A 82 -2.28 -0.34 -12.97
CA ASP A 82 -2.58 -0.37 -14.41
C ASP A 82 -1.33 -0.18 -15.30
N GLY A 83 -0.14 -0.23 -14.71
CA GLY A 83 1.13 0.11 -15.38
C GLY A 83 1.60 1.54 -15.12
N VAL A 84 0.74 2.41 -14.58
CA VAL A 84 1.09 3.79 -14.24
C VAL A 84 0.47 4.20 -12.90
N ASN A 85 -0.82 3.99 -12.71
CA ASN A 85 -1.58 4.42 -11.54
C ASN A 85 -2.06 3.22 -10.73
N VAL A 86 -2.32 3.48 -9.45
CA VAL A 86 -3.05 2.54 -8.60
C VAL A 86 -4.51 2.96 -8.57
N VAL A 87 -5.39 2.02 -8.91
CA VAL A 87 -6.85 2.20 -8.94
C VAL A 87 -7.54 1.18 -8.05
N GLN A 88 -8.71 1.53 -7.51
CA GLN A 88 -9.51 0.59 -6.75
C GLN A 88 -10.23 -0.36 -7.71
N PHE A 89 -10.13 -1.66 -7.44
CA PHE A 89 -10.92 -2.67 -8.15
C PHE A 89 -12.35 -2.61 -7.61
N ALA A 90 -13.29 -2.25 -8.49
CA ALA A 90 -14.70 -2.01 -8.18
C ALA A 90 -15.49 -3.31 -8.04
#